data_AF-A0A7C5G977-F1
#
_entry.id   AF-A0A7C5G977-F1
#
_cell.length_a   1.000
_cell.length_b   1.000
_cell.length_c   1.000
_cell.angle_alpha   90.00
_cell.angle_beta   90.00
_cell.angle_gamma   90.00
#
_symmetry.space_group_name_H-M   'P 1'
#
loop_
_entity.id
_entity.type
_entity.pdbx_description
1 polymer ?
#
loop_
_entity_poly.entity_id
_entity_poly.type
_entity_poly.pdbx_seq_one_letter_code
_entity_poly.pdbx_strand_id
1 'polypeptide(L)'
;MKKILLILISISFLISSCIKNKTEPPEYPIDWTMPDKRSFYMGFTAFPYDITPEALKQSYINQVENGDILLTHFDHGVPWTEALDDLPFPNEVASAISEAIANKTPHHKVLLTATATDTDRNSLAKYW
;
A
#
# COMPACT_ATOMS: atom_id res chain seq x y z
N MET A 1 -18.16 -4.09 70.38
CA MET A 1 -19.28 -3.81 69.46
C MET A 1 -18.96 -2.73 68.42
N LYS A 2 -18.51 -1.51 68.78
CA LYS A 2 -18.16 -0.45 67.80
C LYS A 2 -17.10 -0.85 66.76
N LYS A 3 -16.08 -1.65 67.13
CA LYS A 3 -15.05 -2.14 66.20
C LYS A 3 -15.58 -3.15 65.16
N ILE A 4 -16.54 -3.98 65.55
CA ILE A 4 -17.19 -4.96 64.64
C ILE A 4 -18.11 -4.23 63.66
N LEU A 5 -18.82 -3.18 64.12
CA LEU A 5 -19.66 -2.33 63.27
C LEU A 5 -18.83 -1.55 62.23
N LEU A 6 -17.66 -1.02 62.61
CA LEU A 6 -16.73 -0.35 61.69
C LEU A 6 -16.14 -1.30 60.63
N ILE A 7 -15.82 -2.54 60.99
CA ILE A 7 -15.33 -3.55 60.04
C ILE A 7 -16.42 -3.95 59.03
N LEU A 8 -17.67 -4.09 59.47
CA LEU A 8 -18.80 -4.41 58.60
C LEU A 8 -19.13 -3.29 57.61
N ILE A 9 -19.02 -2.02 58.02
CA ILE A 9 -19.22 -0.85 57.13
C ILE A 9 -18.12 -0.77 56.07
N SER A 10 -16.86 -1.03 56.44
CA SER A 10 -15.73 -1.03 55.49
C SER A 10 -15.82 -2.17 54.46
N ILE A 11 -16.29 -3.35 54.87
CA ILE A 11 -16.51 -4.48 53.96
C ILE A 11 -17.67 -4.19 53.00
N SER A 12 -18.75 -3.56 53.46
CA SER A 12 -19.88 -3.18 52.59
C SER A 12 -19.52 -2.12 51.54
N PHE A 13 -18.54 -1.25 51.81
CA PHE A 13 -18.05 -0.25 50.85
C PHE A 13 -17.15 -0.86 49.76
N LEU A 14 -16.46 -1.97 50.04
CA LEU A 14 -15.56 -2.64 49.09
C LEU A 14 -16.29 -3.46 48.01
N ILE A 15 -17.54 -3.87 48.26
CA ILE A 15 -18.31 -4.72 47.32
C ILE A 15 -19.13 -3.93 46.29
N SER A 16 -19.32 -2.62 46.46
CA SER A 16 -20.09 -1.78 45.52
C SER A 16 -19.25 -1.05 44.47
N SER A 17 -17.91 -1.16 44.48
CA SER A 17 -17.06 -0.31 43.63
C SER A 17 -16.74 -0.86 42.23
N CYS A 18 -17.25 -2.03 41.83
CA CYS A 18 -17.00 -2.60 40.50
C CYS A 18 -18.22 -3.30 39.90
N ILE A 19 -19.27 -2.54 39.56
CA ILE A 19 -20.16 -2.90 38.45
C ILE A 19 -19.83 -1.95 37.30
N LYS A 20 -18.89 -2.37 36.44
CA LYS A 20 -18.70 -1.73 35.14
C LYS A 20 -19.78 -2.31 34.23
N ASN A 21 -20.89 -1.58 34.07
CA ASN A 21 -21.89 -1.92 33.06
C ASN A 21 -21.19 -2.00 31.71
N LYS A 22 -21.04 -3.21 31.15
CA LYS A 22 -20.61 -3.39 29.77
C LYS A 22 -21.76 -2.91 28.90
N THR A 23 -21.74 -1.64 28.50
CA THR A 23 -22.49 -1.22 27.32
C THR A 23 -21.85 -1.91 26.14
N GLU A 24 -22.51 -2.93 25.60
CA GLU A 24 -22.13 -3.49 24.32
C GLU A 24 -22.20 -2.36 23.28
N PRO A 25 -21.18 -2.22 22.41
CA PRO A 25 -21.25 -1.23 21.35
C PRO A 25 -22.50 -1.49 20.49
N PRO A 26 -23.12 -0.44 19.93
CA PRO A 26 -24.30 -0.61 19.09
C PRO A 26 -23.99 -1.61 17.97
N GLU A 27 -24.82 -2.64 17.87
CA GLU A 27 -24.77 -3.59 16.77
C GLU A 27 -25.21 -2.86 15.51
N TYR A 28 -24.25 -2.42 14.70
CA TYR A 28 -24.55 -1.90 13.37
C TYR A 28 -24.94 -3.10 12.50
N PRO A 29 -26.11 -3.10 11.85
CA PRO A 29 -26.43 -4.13 10.87
C PRO A 29 -25.39 -4.04 9.76
N ILE A 30 -24.46 -4.99 9.73
CA ILE A 30 -23.51 -5.13 8.63
C ILE A 30 -24.32 -5.67 7.46
N ASP A 31 -24.52 -4.82 6.46
CA ASP A 31 -24.97 -5.26 5.16
C ASP A 31 -23.83 -6.04 4.52
N TRP A 32 -23.96 -7.37 4.52
CA TRP A 32 -23.00 -8.28 3.90
C TRP A 32 -23.15 -8.36 2.38
N THR A 33 -24.00 -7.53 1.76
CA THR A 33 -24.08 -7.45 0.31
C THR A 33 -22.79 -6.82 -0.25
N MET A 34 -21.94 -7.68 -0.81
CA MET A 34 -20.77 -7.24 -1.54
C MET A 34 -21.23 -6.60 -2.85
N PRO A 35 -20.74 -5.41 -3.22
CA PRO A 35 -21.06 -4.82 -4.51
C PRO A 35 -20.47 -5.67 -5.64
N ASP A 36 -21.19 -5.78 -6.76
CA ASP A 36 -20.74 -6.53 -7.95
C ASP A 36 -19.40 -6.00 -8.50
N LYS A 37 -19.09 -4.73 -8.25
CA LYS A 37 -17.85 -4.06 -8.66
C LYS A 37 -17.35 -3.12 -7.57
N ARG A 38 -16.03 -3.03 -7.46
CA ARG A 38 -15.36 -2.00 -6.64
C ARG A 38 -15.57 -0.60 -7.22
N SER A 39 -15.71 0.38 -6.33
CA SER A 39 -15.88 1.81 -6.68
C SER A 39 -14.56 2.56 -6.92
N PHE A 40 -13.43 1.87 -6.84
CA PHE A 40 -12.08 2.43 -6.94
C PHE A 40 -11.20 1.63 -7.89
N TYR A 41 -10.15 2.27 -8.41
CA TYR A 41 -9.09 1.61 -9.17
C TYR A 41 -8.11 0.89 -8.25
N MET A 42 -7.70 -0.32 -8.61
CA MET A 42 -6.78 -1.16 -7.84
C MET A 42 -5.51 -1.36 -8.65
N GLY A 43 -4.36 -1.21 -8.00
CA GLY A 43 -3.05 -1.40 -8.61
C GLY A 43 -2.19 -2.32 -7.78
N PHE A 44 -1.24 -2.98 -8.44
CA PHE A 44 -0.21 -3.80 -7.82
C PHE A 44 1.15 -3.35 -8.35
N THR A 45 2.21 -3.59 -7.58
CA THR A 45 3.59 -3.42 -8.07
C THR A 45 4.01 -4.69 -8.80
N ALA A 46 4.68 -4.57 -9.95
CA ALA A 46 5.29 -5.72 -10.64
C ALA A 46 6.62 -6.18 -10.00
N PHE A 47 6.89 -5.80 -8.75
CA PHE A 47 8.12 -6.16 -8.06
C PHE A 47 8.18 -7.68 -7.90
N PRO A 48 9.25 -8.33 -8.38
CA PRO A 48 9.29 -9.78 -8.42
C PRO A 48 9.44 -10.36 -7.01
N TYR A 49 8.78 -11.49 -6.77
CA TYR A 49 8.89 -12.22 -5.50
C TYR A 49 10.21 -13.02 -5.37
N ASP A 50 10.97 -13.13 -6.46
CA ASP A 50 12.26 -13.81 -6.53
C ASP A 50 13.15 -13.17 -7.62
N ILE A 51 14.47 -13.31 -7.52
CA ILE A 51 15.42 -12.71 -8.47
C ILE A 51 15.60 -13.64 -9.67
N THR A 52 14.50 -13.91 -10.38
CA THR A 52 14.47 -14.72 -11.61
C THR A 52 13.63 -14.05 -12.70
N PRO A 53 13.96 -14.23 -13.99
CA PRO A 53 13.15 -13.72 -15.10
C PRO A 53 11.70 -14.22 -15.06
N GLU A 54 11.50 -15.46 -14.63
CA GLU A 54 10.18 -16.09 -14.52
C GLU A 54 9.32 -15.41 -13.46
N ALA A 55 9.89 -15.11 -12.28
CA ALA A 55 9.17 -14.40 -11.22
C ALA A 55 8.80 -12.97 -11.62
N LEU A 56 9.68 -12.27 -12.37
CA LEU A 56 9.37 -10.96 -12.93
C LEU A 56 8.20 -11.03 -13.92
N LYS A 57 8.28 -11.96 -14.88
CA LYS A 57 7.21 -12.17 -15.86
C LYS A 57 5.88 -12.49 -15.17
N GLN A 58 5.88 -13.39 -14.19
CA GLN A 58 4.67 -13.77 -13.48
C GLN A 58 4.09 -12.61 -12.66
N SER A 59 4.93 -11.76 -12.08
CA SER A 59 4.49 -10.58 -11.32
C SER A 59 3.79 -9.56 -12.23
N TYR A 60 4.30 -9.36 -13.45
CA TYR A 60 3.61 -8.55 -14.48
C TYR A 60 2.27 -9.15 -14.90
N ILE A 61 2.22 -10.47 -15.15
CA ILE A 61 0.96 -11.15 -15.50
C ILE A 61 -0.07 -10.94 -14.40
N ASN A 62 0.30 -11.19 -13.14
CA ASN A 62 -0.60 -11.01 -12.00
C ASN A 62 -1.10 -9.57 -11.86
N GLN A 63 -0.23 -8.58 -12.08
CA GLN A 63 -0.59 -7.16 -12.06
C GLN A 63 -1.63 -6.84 -13.14
N VAL A 64 -1.42 -7.29 -14.37
CA VAL A 64 -2.29 -7.03 -15.52
C VAL A 64 -3.62 -7.78 -15.43
N GLU A 65 -3.64 -8.98 -14.87
CA GLU A 65 -4.86 -9.79 -14.73
C GLU A 65 -5.77 -9.31 -13.61
N ASN A 66 -5.20 -8.74 -12.53
CA ASN A 66 -5.94 -8.44 -11.31
C ASN A 66 -6.11 -6.94 -11.01
N GLY A 67 -5.30 -6.08 -11.64
CA GLY A 67 -5.35 -4.63 -11.46
C GLY A 67 -6.13 -3.89 -12.56
N ASP A 68 -6.38 -2.61 -12.36
CA ASP A 68 -6.62 -1.66 -13.46
C ASP A 68 -5.57 -0.56 -13.54
N ILE A 69 -4.57 -0.56 -12.66
CA ILE A 69 -3.43 0.33 -12.74
C ILE A 69 -2.19 -0.50 -13.06
N LEU A 70 -1.59 -0.22 -14.22
CA LEU A 70 -0.24 -0.66 -14.57
C LEU A 70 0.74 0.33 -13.94
N LEU A 71 1.33 -0.08 -12.82
CA LEU A 71 2.35 0.66 -12.08
C LEU A 71 3.74 0.21 -12.55
N THR A 72 4.56 1.17 -12.98
CA THR A 72 5.97 0.95 -13.34
C THR A 72 6.89 1.83 -12.48
N HIS A 73 7.93 1.21 -11.92
CA HIS A 73 8.97 1.89 -11.13
C HIS A 73 10.20 2.22 -11.96
N PHE A 74 10.58 3.49 -11.99
CA PHE A 74 11.81 4.02 -12.58
C PHE A 74 12.74 4.46 -11.45
N ASP A 75 13.38 3.47 -10.83
CA ASP A 75 14.15 3.63 -9.60
C ASP A 75 15.68 3.58 -9.81
N HIS A 76 16.14 3.50 -11.05
CA HIS A 76 17.56 3.30 -11.39
C HIS A 76 18.33 4.59 -11.66
N GLY A 77 17.65 5.73 -11.68
CA GLY A 77 18.24 7.05 -11.88
C GLY A 77 17.25 7.96 -12.57
N VAL A 78 17.72 9.15 -12.98
CA VAL A 78 16.90 10.10 -13.73
C VAL A 78 17.77 10.75 -14.82
N PRO A 79 17.32 10.77 -16.08
CA PRO A 79 18.00 11.48 -17.17
C PRO A 79 17.73 12.99 -17.06
N TRP A 80 18.30 13.63 -16.03
CA TRP A 80 17.96 15.02 -15.66
C TRP A 80 18.19 16.02 -16.78
N THR A 81 19.31 15.91 -17.49
CA THR A 81 19.67 16.84 -18.57
C THR A 81 18.67 16.72 -19.70
N GLU A 82 18.41 15.50 -20.17
CA GLU A 82 17.52 15.26 -21.30
C GLU A 82 16.07 15.62 -20.95
N ALA A 83 15.64 15.34 -19.72
CA ALA A 83 14.30 15.71 -19.24
C ALA A 83 14.13 17.22 -19.06
N LEU A 84 15.19 17.94 -18.65
CA LEU A 84 15.16 19.38 -18.46
C LEU A 84 15.19 20.15 -19.79
N ASP A 85 16.01 19.69 -20.73
CA ASP A 85 16.30 20.39 -21.98
C ASP A 85 15.47 19.87 -23.18
N ASP A 86 14.50 18.98 -22.93
CA ASP A 86 13.64 18.33 -23.95
C ASP A 86 14.47 17.62 -25.04
N LEU A 87 15.54 16.94 -24.63
CA LEU A 87 16.41 16.16 -25.51
C LEU A 87 15.95 14.70 -25.57
N PRO A 88 16.31 13.96 -26.64
CA PRO A 88 16.07 12.53 -26.71
C PRO A 88 16.71 11.80 -25.53
N PHE A 89 15.94 10.93 -24.87
CA PHE A 89 16.46 10.12 -23.77
C PHE A 89 17.50 9.10 -24.26
N PRO A 90 18.47 8.73 -23.39
CA PRO A 90 19.38 7.62 -23.64
C PRO A 90 18.63 6.33 -24.02
N ASN A 91 19.30 5.47 -24.79
CA ASN A 91 18.69 4.23 -25.29
C ASN A 91 18.18 3.33 -24.16
N GLU A 92 18.85 3.33 -23.02
CA GLU A 92 18.50 2.55 -21.84
C GLU A 92 17.17 3.02 -21.23
N VAL A 93 16.98 4.33 -21.11
CA VAL A 93 15.71 4.93 -20.67
C VAL A 93 14.60 4.64 -21.67
N ALA A 94 14.87 4.87 -22.97
CA ALA A 94 13.91 4.64 -24.04
C ALA A 94 13.46 3.18 -24.11
N SER A 95 14.38 2.25 -23.85
CA SER A 95 14.09 0.81 -23.77
C SER A 95 13.21 0.49 -22.56
N ALA A 96 13.53 1.01 -21.37
CA ALA A 96 12.71 0.84 -20.17
C ALA A 96 11.28 1.39 -20.35
N ILE A 97 11.14 2.55 -21.00
CA ILE A 97 9.83 3.12 -21.35
C ILE A 97 9.09 2.20 -22.33
N SER A 98 9.78 1.70 -23.35
CA SER A 98 9.19 0.81 -24.36
C SER A 98 8.71 -0.50 -23.75
N GLU A 99 9.50 -1.09 -22.84
CA GLU A 99 9.12 -2.29 -22.08
C GLU A 99 7.90 -2.05 -21.19
N ALA A 100 7.84 -0.89 -20.51
CA ALA A 100 6.68 -0.50 -19.72
C ALA A 100 5.41 -0.36 -20.58
N ILE A 101 5.54 0.25 -21.76
CA ILE A 101 4.43 0.43 -22.72
C ILE A 101 3.99 -0.90 -23.33
N ALA A 102 4.92 -1.82 -23.61
CA ALA A 102 4.62 -3.11 -24.24
C ALA A 102 3.66 -3.97 -23.39
N ASN A 103 3.66 -3.77 -22.06
CA ASN A 103 2.78 -4.46 -21.13
C ASN A 103 1.43 -3.75 -20.91
N LYS A 104 1.19 -2.62 -21.57
CA LYS A 104 -0.06 -1.85 -21.46
C LYS A 104 -1.18 -2.52 -22.23
N THR A 105 -2.32 -2.74 -21.56
CA THR A 105 -3.59 -3.02 -22.24
C THR A 105 -4.48 -1.78 -22.28
N PRO A 106 -5.43 -1.67 -23.24
CA PRO A 106 -6.28 -0.48 -23.39
C PRO A 106 -7.13 -0.11 -22.16
N HIS A 107 -7.36 -1.07 -21.26
CA HIS A 107 -8.21 -0.89 -20.08
C HIS A 107 -7.46 -0.38 -18.84
N HIS A 108 -6.12 -0.45 -18.85
CA HIS A 108 -5.33 -0.03 -17.70
C HIS A 108 -5.06 1.48 -17.69
N LYS A 109 -5.19 2.08 -16.52
CA LYS A 109 -4.53 3.35 -16.18
C LYS A 109 -3.03 3.10 -16.01
N VAL A 110 -2.20 4.06 -16.37
CA VAL A 110 -0.75 3.96 -16.21
C VAL A 110 -0.33 4.86 -15.06
N LEU A 111 0.43 4.31 -14.12
CA LEU A 111 1.13 5.05 -13.07
C LEU A 111 2.62 4.82 -13.23
N LEU A 112 3.35 5.86 -13.63
CA LEU A 112 4.80 5.85 -13.64
C LEU A 112 5.30 6.52 -12.38
N THR A 113 6.16 5.83 -11.61
CA THR A 113 6.82 6.43 -10.46
C THR A 113 8.30 6.60 -10.77
N ALA A 114 8.80 7.83 -10.68
CA ALA A 114 10.22 8.14 -10.66
C ALA A 114 10.54 8.83 -9.34
N THR A 115 11.66 8.49 -8.72
CA THR A 115 12.10 9.10 -7.46
C THR A 115 13.41 9.85 -7.62
N ALA A 116 13.55 10.96 -6.90
CA ALA A 116 14.80 11.72 -6.84
C ALA A 116 15.82 11.10 -5.86
N THR A 117 15.53 9.93 -5.28
CA THR A 117 16.42 9.19 -4.36
C THR A 117 17.01 7.96 -5.04
N ASP A 118 18.26 7.62 -4.75
CA ASP A 118 18.87 6.36 -5.20
C ASP A 118 18.16 5.15 -4.54
N THR A 119 18.52 3.95 -4.99
CA THR A 119 18.13 2.64 -4.45
C THR A 119 18.44 2.48 -2.96
N ASP A 120 19.48 3.15 -2.45
CA ASP A 120 19.83 3.17 -1.03
C ASP A 120 18.88 4.02 -0.15
N ARG A 121 17.99 4.79 -0.77
CA ARG A 121 17.03 5.74 -0.17
C ARG A 121 17.66 6.80 0.74
N ASN A 122 18.97 7.00 0.68
CA ASN A 122 19.74 7.94 1.48
C ASN A 122 20.57 8.92 0.64
N SER A 123 20.71 8.66 -0.66
CA SER A 123 21.37 9.55 -1.62
C SER A 123 20.41 10.00 -2.72
N LEU A 124 20.81 11.03 -3.48
CA LEU A 124 20.07 11.46 -4.66
C LEU A 124 20.20 10.45 -5.78
N ALA A 125 19.14 10.29 -6.57
CA ALA A 125 19.15 9.49 -7.78
C ALA A 125 20.30 9.95 -8.69
N LYS A 126 21.10 8.99 -9.12
CA LYS A 126 22.17 9.24 -10.10
C LYS A 126 21.56 9.52 -11.47
N TYR A 127 22.42 9.91 -12.39
CA TYR A 127 22.07 9.79 -13.81
C TYR A 127 21.66 8.33 -14.09
N TRP A 128 20.64 8.19 -14.93
CA TRP A 128 20.04 6.90 -15.30
C TRP A 128 21.07 5.81 -15.62
#